data_AF-A0A7W1H7N3-F1
#
_entry.id   AF-A0A7W1H7N3-F1
#
_cell.length_a   1.000
_cell.length_b   1.000
_cell.length_c   1.000
_cell.angle_alpha   90.00
_cell.angle_beta   90.00
_cell.angle_gamma   90.00
#
_symmetry.space_group_name_H-M   'P 1'
#
loop_
_entity.id
_entity.type
_entity.pdbx_description
1 polymer ?
#
loop_
_entity_poly.entity_id
_entity_poly.type
_entity_poly.pdbx_seq_one_letter_code
_entity_poly.pdbx_strand_id
1 'polypeptide(L)'
;MQKSRCDRSKSNVGRGTRGAVAWLEWALRNKTLEPGDVLLTDNEKCWKTDEFTSMCSDGHIMQMFFPADLGHLMNPCDNSFHATFKLKMQQHLINYPLATRKDKLRCIERAYYDCHEHDVQALFAHCGITDNRPARTMSRLITEGIRPREKFLKVHSDQLDAYKKWTAVTEWCDPQDDHPEQLASLSMGFSKRLLARISH
;
A
#
# COMPACT_ATOMS: atom_id res chain seq x y z
N MET A 1 36.67 -9.30 -33.69
CA MET A 1 36.00 -9.10 -32.39
C MET A 1 35.52 -7.66 -32.29
N GLN A 2 34.25 -7.41 -32.64
CA GLN A 2 33.62 -6.10 -32.52
C GLN A 2 33.28 -5.82 -31.05
N LYS A 3 33.80 -4.71 -30.51
CA LYS A 3 33.36 -4.16 -29.22
C LYS A 3 31.99 -3.53 -29.42
N SER A 4 30.95 -4.23 -28.99
CA SER A 4 29.60 -3.69 -28.80
C SER A 4 29.70 -2.45 -27.89
N ARG A 5 29.49 -1.27 -28.48
CA ARG A 5 29.33 -0.02 -27.76
C ARG A 5 27.98 -0.10 -27.05
N CYS A 6 28.03 -0.24 -25.73
CA CYS A 6 26.90 0.00 -24.85
C CYS A 6 26.40 1.43 -25.09
N ASP A 7 25.28 1.50 -25.81
CA ASP A 7 24.59 2.73 -26.16
C ASP A 7 23.96 3.29 -24.88
N ARG A 8 24.67 4.20 -24.22
CA ARG A 8 24.15 4.95 -23.07
C ARG A 8 23.26 6.07 -23.60
N SER A 9 22.10 5.72 -24.13
CA SER A 9 20.98 6.66 -24.16
C SER A 9 20.64 6.96 -22.70
N LYS A 10 21.10 8.12 -22.22
CA LYS A 10 20.77 8.62 -20.89
C LYS A 10 19.30 9.02 -20.91
N SER A 11 18.41 8.04 -20.78
CA SER A 11 17.07 8.30 -20.28
C SER A 11 17.25 8.96 -18.92
N ASN A 12 16.61 10.12 -18.72
CA ASN A 12 16.55 10.82 -17.43
C ASN A 12 15.68 10.00 -16.47
N VAL A 13 16.12 8.78 -16.16
CA VAL A 13 15.43 7.89 -15.24
C VAL A 13 15.58 8.50 -13.85
N GLY A 14 14.45 8.95 -13.32
CA GLY A 14 14.36 9.56 -12.00
C GLY A 14 15.02 8.66 -10.94
N ARG A 15 15.55 9.26 -9.87
CA ARG A 15 16.20 8.48 -8.79
C ARG A 15 15.29 7.38 -8.23
N GLY A 16 13.99 7.62 -8.16
CA GLY A 16 13.00 6.65 -7.69
C GLY A 16 12.95 5.38 -8.54
N THR A 17 12.87 5.51 -9.87
CA THR A 17 12.83 4.35 -10.78
C THR A 17 14.10 3.50 -10.68
N ARG A 18 15.29 4.11 -10.60
CA ARG A 18 16.54 3.36 -10.40
C ARG A 18 16.54 2.58 -9.08
N GLY A 19 15.97 3.15 -8.03
CA GLY A 19 15.82 2.48 -6.74
C GLY A 19 14.87 1.30 -6.81
N ALA A 20 13.71 1.47 -7.45
CA ALA A 20 12.71 0.42 -7.63
C ALA A 20 13.27 -0.77 -8.43
N VAL A 21 13.91 -0.50 -9.57
CA VAL A 21 14.57 -1.52 -10.41
C VAL A 21 15.66 -2.26 -9.63
N ALA A 22 16.55 -1.55 -8.95
CA ALA A 22 17.61 -2.18 -8.16
C ALA A 22 17.07 -3.04 -7.00
N TRP A 23 15.95 -2.62 -6.38
CA TRP A 23 15.28 -3.42 -5.37
C TRP A 23 14.69 -4.71 -5.97
N LEU A 24 14.03 -4.64 -7.13
CA LEU A 24 13.46 -5.81 -7.79
C LEU A 24 14.54 -6.80 -8.23
N GLU A 25 15.65 -6.32 -8.80
CA GLU A 25 16.82 -7.16 -9.11
C GLU A 25 17.35 -7.89 -7.87
N TRP A 26 17.44 -7.18 -6.75
CA TRP A 26 17.86 -7.76 -5.49
C TRP A 26 16.85 -8.80 -4.99
N ALA A 27 15.54 -8.51 -5.04
CA ALA A 27 14.49 -9.40 -4.55
C ALA A 27 14.47 -10.72 -5.33
N LEU A 28 14.54 -10.66 -6.68
CA LEU A 28 14.59 -11.83 -7.55
C LEU A 28 15.88 -12.64 -7.32
N ARG A 29 17.04 -11.98 -7.21
CA ARG A 29 18.33 -12.66 -6.97
C ARG A 29 18.35 -13.41 -5.64
N ASN A 30 17.74 -12.85 -4.61
CA ASN A 30 17.73 -13.43 -3.26
C ASN A 30 16.53 -14.35 -3.01
N LYS A 31 15.65 -14.55 -4.01
CA LYS A 31 14.41 -15.34 -3.88
C LYS A 31 13.49 -14.84 -2.77
N THR A 32 13.51 -13.52 -2.51
CA THR A 32 12.50 -12.87 -1.67
C THR A 32 11.20 -12.67 -2.45
N LEU A 33 11.28 -12.73 -3.78
CA LEU A 33 10.17 -12.68 -4.71
C LEU A 33 10.41 -13.78 -5.75
N GLU A 34 9.44 -14.69 -5.91
CA GLU A 34 9.54 -15.88 -6.74
C GLU A 34 8.43 -15.92 -7.82
N PRO A 35 8.62 -16.67 -8.92
CA PRO A 35 7.60 -16.85 -9.96
C PRO A 35 6.23 -17.27 -9.39
N GLY A 36 5.18 -16.53 -9.76
CA GLY A 36 3.81 -16.73 -9.25
C GLY A 36 3.44 -15.81 -8.08
N ASP A 37 4.41 -15.12 -7.47
CA ASP A 37 4.13 -14.16 -6.42
C ASP A 37 3.38 -12.92 -6.95
N VAL A 38 2.62 -12.31 -6.04
CA VAL A 38 1.92 -11.04 -6.29
C VAL A 38 2.70 -9.91 -5.63
N LEU A 39 3.12 -8.93 -6.43
CA LEU A 39 3.71 -7.70 -5.97
C LEU A 39 2.64 -6.59 -5.95
N LEU A 40 2.21 -6.20 -4.75
CA LEU A 40 1.22 -5.15 -4.54
C LEU A 40 1.90 -3.84 -4.12
N THR A 41 1.80 -2.81 -4.96
CA THR A 41 2.45 -1.50 -4.72
C THR A 41 1.46 -0.35 -4.73
N ASP A 42 1.89 0.82 -4.25
CA ASP A 42 1.16 2.07 -4.45
C ASP A 42 1.19 2.53 -5.92
N ASN A 43 0.57 3.67 -6.19
CA ASN A 43 0.45 4.22 -7.55
C ASN A 43 1.64 5.10 -7.98
N GLU A 44 2.78 5.06 -7.28
CA GLU A 44 3.94 5.87 -7.65
C GLU A 44 4.45 5.54 -9.06
N LYS A 45 4.95 6.57 -9.75
CA LYS A 45 5.41 6.47 -11.15
C LYS A 45 6.57 5.49 -11.34
N CYS A 46 7.40 5.29 -10.30
CA CYS A 46 8.56 4.41 -10.36
C CYS A 46 8.19 2.95 -10.57
N TRP A 47 7.02 2.51 -10.09
CA TRP A 47 6.52 1.15 -10.24
C TRP A 47 5.87 0.89 -11.60
N LYS A 48 5.60 1.94 -12.38
CA LYS A 48 4.83 1.88 -13.64
C LYS A 48 5.69 2.09 -14.88
N THR A 49 7.01 2.08 -14.74
CA THR A 49 7.90 2.24 -15.89
C THR A 49 7.98 0.94 -16.68
N ASP A 50 8.08 1.04 -18.00
CA ASP A 50 8.18 -0.13 -18.90
C ASP A 50 9.28 -1.10 -18.46
N GLU A 51 10.42 -0.57 -17.99
CA GLU A 51 11.52 -1.36 -17.43
C GLU A 51 11.10 -2.21 -16.22
N PHE A 52 10.37 -1.62 -15.26
CA PHE A 52 9.95 -2.32 -14.04
C PHE A 52 8.87 -3.36 -14.36
N THR A 53 7.92 -2.99 -15.23
CA THR A 53 6.85 -3.88 -15.70
C THR A 53 7.42 -5.06 -16.48
N SER A 54 8.39 -4.83 -17.38
CA SER A 54 9.08 -5.88 -18.13
C SER A 54 9.79 -6.85 -17.19
N MET A 55 10.50 -6.35 -16.19
CA MET A 55 11.19 -7.20 -15.21
C MET A 55 10.22 -8.04 -14.37
N CYS A 56 9.07 -7.50 -13.98
CA CYS A 56 8.04 -8.29 -13.30
C CYS A 56 7.51 -9.40 -14.23
N SER A 57 7.22 -9.06 -15.49
CA SER A 57 6.77 -10.03 -16.49
C SER A 57 7.79 -11.15 -16.74
N ASP A 58 9.07 -10.80 -16.90
CA ASP A 58 10.16 -11.76 -17.13
C ASP A 58 10.40 -12.65 -15.90
N GLY A 59 10.21 -12.09 -14.70
CA GLY A 59 10.25 -12.82 -13.43
C GLY A 59 8.99 -13.63 -13.12
N HIS A 60 7.96 -13.60 -13.99
CA HIS A 60 6.64 -14.17 -13.75
C HIS A 60 5.99 -13.69 -12.45
N ILE A 61 6.18 -12.42 -12.11
CA ILE A 61 5.60 -11.75 -10.96
C ILE A 61 4.33 -11.03 -11.40
N MET A 62 3.22 -11.28 -10.70
CA MET A 62 1.98 -10.56 -10.92
C MET A 62 2.04 -9.20 -10.21
N GLN A 63 2.20 -8.12 -10.98
CA GLN A 63 2.16 -6.79 -10.42
C GLN A 63 0.71 -6.30 -10.28
N MET A 64 0.35 -5.84 -9.07
CA MET A 64 -0.92 -5.21 -8.76
C MET A 64 -0.68 -3.85 -8.10
N PHE A 65 -1.67 -2.97 -8.23
CA PHE A 65 -1.64 -1.65 -7.62
C PHE A 65 -2.82 -1.48 -6.70
N PHE A 66 -2.65 -0.83 -5.56
CA PHE A 66 -3.78 -0.36 -4.75
C PHE A 66 -4.68 0.60 -5.56
N PRO A 67 -5.97 0.76 -5.21
CA PRO A 67 -6.78 1.82 -5.79
C PRO A 67 -6.15 3.20 -5.53
N ALA A 68 -6.36 4.13 -6.46
CA ALA A 68 -5.89 5.50 -6.31
C ALA A 68 -6.42 6.12 -5.01
N ASP A 69 -5.58 6.92 -4.34
CA ASP A 69 -5.89 7.65 -3.11
C ASP A 69 -6.31 6.80 -1.90
N LEU A 70 -6.17 5.47 -1.98
CA LEU A 70 -6.53 4.52 -0.92
C LEU A 70 -5.35 3.79 -0.29
N GLY A 71 -4.12 4.09 -0.71
CA GLY A 71 -2.88 3.50 -0.15
C GLY A 71 -2.85 3.61 1.38
N HIS A 72 -3.10 4.78 1.95
CA HIS A 72 -3.14 4.98 3.41
C HIS A 72 -4.15 4.10 4.18
N LEU A 73 -5.16 3.52 3.52
CA LEU A 73 -6.11 2.59 4.14
C LEU A 73 -5.77 1.12 3.84
N MET A 74 -5.44 0.82 2.59
CA MET A 74 -5.28 -0.56 2.11
C MET A 74 -3.83 -1.06 2.14
N ASN A 75 -2.85 -0.17 2.16
CA ASN A 75 -1.45 -0.55 2.23
C ASN A 75 -1.07 -0.82 3.69
N PRO A 76 -0.71 -2.07 4.08
CA PRO A 76 -0.34 -2.39 5.46
C PRO A 76 0.85 -1.56 5.94
N CYS A 77 1.73 -1.17 5.02
CA CYS A 77 2.87 -0.30 5.29
C CYS A 77 2.41 1.07 5.81
N ASP A 78 1.52 1.74 5.07
CA ASP A 78 1.06 3.09 5.37
C ASP A 78 0.03 3.13 6.51
N ASN A 79 -0.87 2.15 6.53
CA ASN A 79 -1.97 2.12 7.49
C ASN A 79 -1.47 1.86 8.92
N SER A 80 -0.58 0.87 9.10
CA SER A 80 -0.26 0.36 10.44
C SER A 80 1.22 0.10 10.68
N PHE A 81 1.97 -0.52 9.76
CA PHE A 81 3.37 -0.88 9.99
C PHE A 81 4.24 0.32 10.33
N HIS A 82 4.14 1.43 9.59
CA HIS A 82 4.95 2.62 9.84
C HIS A 82 4.69 3.24 11.21
N ALA A 83 3.46 3.14 11.74
CA ALA A 83 3.15 3.60 13.09
C ALA A 83 3.84 2.72 14.14
N THR A 84 3.72 1.39 14.00
CA THR A 84 4.38 0.41 14.88
C THR A 84 5.90 0.54 14.84
N PHE A 85 6.47 0.61 13.64
CA PHE A 85 7.90 0.80 13.42
C PHE A 85 8.42 2.08 14.10
N LYS A 86 7.72 3.21 13.95
CA LYS A 86 8.10 4.47 14.62
C LYS A 86 8.08 4.35 16.14
N LEU A 87 7.08 3.67 16.70
CA LEU A 87 6.99 3.44 18.15
C LEU A 87 8.16 2.59 18.65
N LYS A 88 8.45 1.47 17.98
CA LYS A 88 9.60 0.59 18.31
C LYS A 88 10.93 1.33 18.19
N MET A 89 11.10 2.11 17.14
CA MET A 89 12.27 2.97 16.98
C MET A 89 12.37 3.93 18.18
N GLN A 90 11.31 4.65 18.54
CA GLN A 90 11.31 5.57 19.69
C GLN A 90 11.65 4.88 21.01
N GLN A 91 11.12 3.68 21.26
CA GLN A 91 11.46 2.88 22.44
C GLN A 91 12.96 2.54 22.50
N HIS A 92 13.57 2.23 21.36
CA HIS A 92 15.02 2.06 21.30
C HIS A 92 15.76 3.40 21.51
N LEU A 93 15.26 4.52 20.97
CA LEU A 93 15.91 5.83 21.13
C LEU A 93 15.99 6.29 22.58
N ILE A 94 14.97 5.97 23.39
CA ILE A 94 14.96 6.30 24.82
C ILE A 94 16.13 5.62 25.55
N ASN A 95 16.54 4.44 25.09
CA ASN A 95 17.52 3.60 25.79
C ASN A 95 18.95 3.73 25.22
N TYR A 96 19.15 4.40 24.07
CA TYR A 96 20.44 4.46 23.40
C TYR A 96 20.75 5.86 22.83
N PRO A 97 21.89 6.48 23.19
CA PRO A 97 22.32 7.74 22.57
C PRO A 97 22.70 7.51 21.09
N LEU A 98 21.99 8.17 20.17
CA LEU A 98 22.26 8.12 18.73
C LEU A 98 23.38 9.10 18.31
N ALA A 99 24.61 8.84 18.73
CA ALA A 99 25.74 9.73 18.42
C ALA A 99 26.12 9.72 16.93
N THR A 100 25.96 8.58 16.24
CA THR A 100 26.43 8.42 14.85
C THR A 100 25.35 7.96 13.89
N ARG A 101 25.57 8.15 12.58
CA ARG A 101 24.73 7.58 11.51
C ARG A 101 24.64 6.04 11.62
N LYS A 102 25.73 5.38 12.01
CA LYS A 102 25.78 3.92 12.18
C LYS A 102 24.84 3.47 13.31
N ASP A 103 24.76 4.24 14.39
CA ASP A 103 23.83 3.96 15.51
C ASP A 103 22.38 4.10 15.07
N LYS A 104 22.07 5.15 14.29
CA LYS A 104 20.74 5.36 13.71
C LYS A 104 20.34 4.19 12.81
N LEU A 105 21.23 3.74 11.93
CA LEU A 105 20.96 2.60 11.06
C LEU A 105 20.75 1.30 11.84
N ARG A 106 21.56 1.02 12.87
CA ARG A 106 21.36 -0.14 13.75
C ARG A 106 20.03 -0.08 14.50
N CYS A 107 19.61 1.11 14.94
CA CYS A 107 18.32 1.29 15.60
C CYS A 107 17.14 1.05 14.65
N ILE A 108 17.23 1.56 13.41
CA ILE A 108 16.25 1.32 12.36
C ILE A 108 16.16 -0.16 12.04
N GLU A 109 17.30 -0.81 11.84
CA GLU A 109 17.40 -2.25 11.56
C GLU A 109 16.75 -3.09 12.66
N ARG A 110 17.07 -2.81 13.94
CA ARG A 110 16.44 -3.49 15.08
C ARG A 110 14.94 -3.29 15.12
N ALA A 111 14.46 -2.05 14.99
CA ALA A 111 13.03 -1.77 14.98
C ALA A 111 12.30 -2.44 13.80
N TYR A 112 12.95 -2.57 12.65
CA TYR A 112 12.40 -3.22 11.46
C TYR A 112 12.24 -4.73 11.68
N TYR A 113 13.27 -5.39 12.23
CA TYR A 113 13.26 -6.84 12.48
C TYR A 113 12.57 -7.25 13.80
N ASP A 114 12.11 -6.31 14.61
CA ASP A 114 11.31 -6.59 15.82
C ASP A 114 9.84 -6.92 15.49
N CYS A 115 9.42 -6.76 14.23
CA CYS A 115 8.09 -7.15 13.74
C CYS A 115 8.06 -8.65 13.48
N HIS A 116 7.21 -9.40 14.18
CA HIS A 116 7.10 -10.83 13.97
C HIS A 116 6.18 -11.15 12.79
N GLU A 117 6.32 -12.36 12.22
CA GLU A 117 5.50 -12.79 11.07
C GLU A 117 3.99 -12.71 11.35
N HIS A 118 3.56 -13.10 12.55
CA HIS A 118 2.15 -13.01 12.94
C HIS A 118 1.63 -11.56 12.98
N ASP A 119 2.48 -10.59 13.33
CA ASP A 119 2.13 -9.17 13.27
C ASP A 119 1.93 -8.75 11.81
N VAL A 120 2.85 -9.15 10.91
CA VAL A 120 2.74 -8.87 9.48
C VAL A 120 1.43 -9.42 8.91
N GLN A 121 1.11 -10.68 9.20
CA GLN A 121 -0.15 -11.30 8.76
C GLN A 121 -1.39 -10.55 9.30
N ALA A 122 -1.34 -10.11 10.56
CA ALA A 122 -2.41 -9.33 11.17
C ALA A 122 -2.59 -7.96 10.51
N LEU A 123 -1.50 -7.29 10.10
CA LEU A 123 -1.55 -6.03 9.37
C LEU A 123 -2.19 -6.21 7.99
N PHE A 124 -1.85 -7.29 7.28
CA PHE A 124 -2.46 -7.63 5.99
C PHE A 124 -3.95 -7.94 6.12
N ALA A 125 -4.34 -8.72 7.13
CA ALA A 125 -5.74 -9.02 7.42
C ALA A 125 -6.52 -7.74 7.79
N HIS A 126 -5.91 -6.86 8.60
CA HIS A 126 -6.49 -5.57 8.96
C HIS A 126 -6.75 -4.68 7.73
N CYS A 127 -5.89 -4.72 6.72
CA CYS A 127 -6.12 -3.98 5.46
C CYS A 127 -7.07 -4.70 4.48
N GLY A 128 -7.56 -5.88 4.81
CA GLY A 128 -8.48 -6.64 3.97
C GLY A 128 -7.80 -7.35 2.81
N ILE A 129 -6.47 -7.54 2.90
CA ILE A 129 -5.70 -8.19 1.83
C ILE A 129 -5.86 -9.71 1.89
N THR A 130 -5.83 -10.26 3.11
CA THR A 130 -6.00 -11.70 3.36
C THR A 130 -7.36 -12.03 3.96
N ASP A 131 -8.26 -11.05 4.05
CA ASP A 131 -9.60 -11.22 4.58
C ASP A 131 -10.54 -11.79 3.51
N ASN A 132 -11.46 -12.66 3.91
CA ASN A 132 -12.51 -13.16 3.04
C ASN A 132 -13.70 -12.20 2.94
N ARG A 133 -13.65 -11.05 3.63
CA ARG A 133 -14.70 -10.01 3.61
C ARG A 133 -14.19 -8.61 3.27
N PRO A 134 -13.60 -8.40 2.09
CA PRO A 134 -12.95 -7.14 1.70
C PRO A 134 -13.89 -5.92 1.78
N ALA A 135 -15.17 -6.06 1.41
CA ALA A 135 -16.14 -4.96 1.47
C ALA A 135 -16.42 -4.50 2.91
N ARG A 136 -16.54 -5.44 3.86
CA ARG A 136 -16.70 -5.14 5.28
C ARG A 136 -15.46 -4.47 5.84
N THR A 137 -14.28 -4.95 5.46
CA THR A 137 -13.02 -4.35 5.90
C THR A 137 -12.84 -2.94 5.34
N MET A 138 -13.16 -2.68 4.08
CA MET A 138 -13.13 -1.32 3.53
C MET A 138 -14.11 -0.38 4.25
N SER A 139 -15.33 -0.84 4.52
CA SER A 139 -16.32 -0.11 5.32
C SER A 139 -15.77 0.28 6.70
N ARG A 140 -15.10 -0.66 7.39
CA ARG A 140 -14.42 -0.40 8.66
C ARG A 140 -13.27 0.60 8.50
N LEU A 141 -12.36 0.40 7.55
CA LEU A 141 -11.18 1.26 7.36
C LEU A 141 -11.55 2.71 7.05
N ILE A 142 -12.58 2.93 6.22
CA ILE A 142 -13.07 4.29 5.89
C ILE A 142 -13.71 4.98 7.10
N THR A 143 -14.22 4.19 8.06
CA THR A 143 -14.89 4.72 9.26
C THR A 143 -14.00 4.75 10.50
N GLU A 144 -12.82 4.13 10.45
CA GLU A 144 -11.83 4.14 11.51
C GLU A 144 -11.12 5.51 11.60
N GLY A 145 -11.06 6.07 12.81
CA GLY A 145 -10.20 7.20 13.14
C GLY A 145 -10.80 8.60 12.93
N ILE A 146 -11.58 8.88 11.88
CA ILE A 146 -12.10 10.25 11.63
C ILE A 146 -13.48 10.22 10.97
N ARG A 147 -14.45 10.97 11.54
CA ARG A 147 -15.68 11.31 10.80
C ARG A 147 -15.33 12.31 9.68
N PRO A 148 -15.67 12.03 8.43
CA PRO A 148 -15.37 12.94 7.33
C PRO A 148 -15.99 14.30 7.61
N ARG A 149 -15.13 15.32 7.65
CA ARG A 149 -15.60 16.71 7.67
C ARG A 149 -16.20 17.03 6.30
N GLU A 150 -17.17 17.94 6.25
CA GLU A 150 -17.89 18.28 5.02
C GLU A 150 -16.97 18.55 3.82
N LYS A 151 -15.88 19.30 4.05
CA LYS A 151 -14.88 19.60 3.01
C LYS A 151 -14.15 18.37 2.42
N PHE A 152 -14.19 17.21 3.07
CA PHE A 152 -13.56 15.97 2.62
C PHE A 152 -14.56 14.96 2.04
N LEU A 153 -15.88 15.25 2.06
CA LEU A 153 -16.88 14.31 1.57
C LEU A 153 -16.67 13.92 0.11
N LYS A 154 -16.28 14.88 -0.75
CA LYS A 154 -15.97 14.58 -2.15
C LYS A 154 -14.81 13.59 -2.27
N VAL A 155 -13.73 13.81 -1.53
CA VAL A 155 -12.55 12.93 -1.52
C VAL A 155 -12.95 11.51 -1.11
N HIS A 156 -13.75 11.36 -0.06
CA HIS A 156 -14.23 10.04 0.37
C HIS A 156 -15.15 9.37 -0.66
N SER A 157 -15.99 10.13 -1.35
CA SER A 157 -16.80 9.60 -2.45
C SER A 157 -15.92 9.11 -3.60
N ASP A 158 -14.95 9.92 -4.03
CA ASP A 158 -14.02 9.57 -5.10
C ASP A 158 -13.20 8.31 -4.74
N GLN A 159 -12.77 8.19 -3.49
CA GLN A 159 -12.09 7.00 -2.94
C GLN A 159 -12.97 5.75 -3.00
N LEU A 160 -14.23 5.84 -2.56
CA LEU A 160 -15.18 4.72 -2.64
C LEU A 160 -15.41 4.28 -4.10
N ASP A 161 -15.50 5.22 -5.02
CA ASP A 161 -15.66 4.91 -6.45
C ASP A 161 -14.40 4.29 -7.04
N ALA A 162 -13.21 4.75 -6.65
CA ALA A 162 -11.94 4.14 -7.03
C ALA A 162 -11.84 2.69 -6.52
N TYR A 163 -12.25 2.43 -5.28
CA TYR A 163 -12.30 1.08 -4.72
C TYR A 163 -13.23 0.17 -5.52
N LYS A 164 -14.47 0.59 -5.77
CA LYS A 164 -15.45 -0.22 -6.53
C LYS A 164 -14.96 -0.59 -7.93
N LYS A 165 -14.31 0.37 -8.62
CA LYS A 165 -13.71 0.11 -9.94
C LYS A 165 -12.57 -0.89 -9.83
N TRP A 166 -11.73 -0.76 -8.81
CA TRP A 166 -10.63 -1.67 -8.58
C TRP A 166 -11.09 -3.09 -8.29
N THR A 167 -12.07 -3.27 -7.39
CA THR A 167 -12.63 -4.61 -7.07
C THR A 167 -13.27 -5.27 -8.27
N ALA A 168 -13.94 -4.49 -9.14
CA ALA A 168 -14.55 -5.01 -10.37
C ALA A 168 -13.52 -5.50 -11.40
N VAL A 169 -12.32 -4.92 -11.42
CA VAL A 169 -11.25 -5.28 -12.37
C VAL A 169 -10.37 -6.42 -11.84
N THR A 170 -10.20 -6.49 -10.53
CA THR A 170 -9.28 -7.44 -9.88
C THR A 170 -9.96 -8.72 -9.40
N GLU A 171 -11.29 -8.78 -9.45
CA GLU A 171 -12.09 -9.88 -8.87
C GLU A 171 -11.74 -10.12 -7.39
N TRP A 172 -11.27 -9.07 -6.69
CA TRP A 172 -10.78 -9.15 -5.32
C TRP A 172 -11.86 -9.54 -4.30
N CYS A 173 -13.12 -9.28 -4.64
CA CYS A 173 -14.27 -9.64 -3.82
C CYS A 173 -15.00 -10.81 -4.45
N ASP A 174 -15.41 -11.79 -3.63
CA ASP A 174 -16.37 -12.80 -4.06
C ASP A 174 -17.70 -12.08 -4.41
N PRO A 175 -18.27 -12.29 -5.61
CA PRO A 175 -19.56 -11.71 -5.98
C PRO A 175 -20.72 -12.12 -5.04
N GLN A 176 -20.56 -13.15 -4.19
CA GLN A 176 -21.53 -13.50 -3.15
C GLN A 176 -21.43 -12.63 -1.88
N ASP A 177 -20.31 -11.91 -1.70
CA ASP A 177 -20.04 -11.05 -0.55
C ASP A 177 -20.49 -9.59 -0.80
N ASP A 178 -21.16 -9.38 -1.94
CA ASP A 178 -21.88 -8.17 -2.28
C ASP A 178 -23.04 -7.98 -1.28
N HIS A 179 -22.74 -7.31 -0.18
CA HIS A 179 -23.68 -6.42 0.49
C HIS A 179 -23.48 -4.99 -0.05
N PRO A 180 -23.84 -4.69 -1.32
CA PRO A 180 -23.77 -3.33 -1.85
C PRO A 180 -24.61 -2.37 -1.01
N GLU A 181 -25.62 -2.88 -0.31
CA GLU A 181 -26.41 -2.16 0.68
C GLU A 181 -25.58 -1.58 1.81
N GLN A 182 -24.50 -2.23 2.29
CA GLN A 182 -23.66 -1.69 3.37
C GLN A 182 -22.80 -0.52 2.88
N LEU A 183 -22.15 -0.64 1.72
CA LEU A 183 -21.38 0.46 1.12
C LEU A 183 -22.29 1.61 0.64
N ALA A 184 -23.47 1.29 0.10
CA ALA A 184 -24.49 2.27 -0.24
C ALA A 184 -25.08 2.94 1.01
N SER A 185 -25.26 2.22 2.11
CA SER A 185 -25.73 2.78 3.40
C SER A 185 -24.72 3.72 4.03
N LEU A 186 -23.41 3.51 3.80
CA LEU A 186 -22.38 4.48 4.20
C LEU A 186 -22.49 5.76 3.36
N SER A 187 -22.53 5.65 2.03
CA SER A 187 -22.71 6.79 1.12
C SER A 187 -23.99 7.59 1.43
N MET A 188 -25.13 6.89 1.61
CA MET A 188 -26.41 7.50 1.97
C MET A 188 -26.47 7.97 3.42
N GLY A 189 -25.80 7.28 4.35
CA GLY A 189 -25.76 7.63 5.77
C GLY A 189 -24.97 8.91 6.02
N PHE A 190 -23.90 9.14 5.26
CA PHE A 190 -23.20 10.42 5.24
C PHE A 190 -24.11 11.53 4.70
N SER A 191 -24.85 11.27 3.61
CA SER A 191 -25.75 12.26 2.99
C SER A 191 -26.96 12.61 3.87
N LYS A 192 -27.63 11.62 4.48
CA LYS A 192 -28.81 11.84 5.36
C LYS A 192 -28.47 12.56 6.66
N ARG A 193 -27.33 12.24 7.30
CA ARG A 193 -26.90 12.93 8.54
C ARG A 193 -26.41 14.35 8.27
N LEU A 194 -25.95 14.63 7.06
CA LEU A 194 -25.57 15.97 6.62
C LEU A 194 -26.82 16.83 6.37
N LEU A 195 -27.81 16.31 5.63
CA LEU A 195 -29.08 16.99 5.38
C LEU A 195 -29.82 17.34 6.68
N ALA A 196 -29.85 16.42 7.65
CA ALA A 196 -30.46 16.67 8.95
C ALA A 196 -29.75 17.75 9.80
N ARG A 197 -28.49 18.10 9.49
CA ARG A 197 -27.73 19.15 10.19
C ARG A 197 -27.74 20.51 9.50
N ILE A 198 -28.04 20.55 8.20
CA ILE A 198 -28.22 21.81 7.45
C ILE A 198 -29.65 22.35 7.67
N SER A 199 -30.59 21.49 8.08
CA SER A 199 -31.98 21.86 8.37
C SER A 199 -32.24 22.35 9.81
N HIS A 200 -31.19 22.59 10.60
CA HIS A 200 -31.23 23.15 11.96
C HIS A 200 -30.20 24.27 12.10
#